data_AF-A0A352S2Q6-F1
#
_entry.id   AF-A0A352S2Q6-F1
#
_cell.length_a   1.000
_cell.length_b   1.000
_cell.length_c   1.000
_cell.angle_alpha   90.00
_cell.angle_beta   90.00
_cell.angle_gamma   90.00
#
_symmetry.space_group_name_H-M   'P 1'
#
loop_
_entity.id
_entity.type
_entity.pdbx_description
1 polymer ?
#
loop_
_entity_poly.entity_id
_entity_poly.type
_entity_poly.pdbx_seq_one_letter_code
_entity_poly.pdbx_strand_id
1 'polypeptide(L)'
;IPKYVMSWQGDQLQLNQQVSVVHESGGILSLDGNRGMGQAVTEQAMGMGIERAREHGVCVLGLRRSHHLGRVGHWAEQATAAGMISIHFVNVLSKPIVAPHGGYDARFGTNPFTIGVPLPAQPPLVLDFATSAIALGKVRVAHNKGVPVPPGSLMDPNGHPT
;
A
#
# COMPACT_ATOMS: atom_id res chain seq x y z
N ILE A 1 -7.07 13.23 5.74
CA ILE A 1 -6.85 13.87 7.05
C ILE A 1 -7.92 13.47 8.09
N PRO A 2 -9.24 13.71 7.90
CA PRO A 2 -10.23 13.38 8.95
C PRO A 2 -10.21 11.92 9.43
N LYS A 3 -10.05 10.95 8.51
CA LYS A 3 -9.91 9.52 8.87
C LYS A 3 -8.68 9.22 9.73
N TYR A 4 -7.57 9.94 9.57
CA TYR A 4 -6.38 9.76 10.39
C TYR A 4 -6.63 10.27 11.82
N VAL A 5 -7.27 11.43 11.95
CA VAL A 5 -7.67 11.98 13.28
C VAL A 5 -8.58 10.99 14.01
N MET A 6 -9.60 10.46 13.33
CA MET A 6 -10.49 9.45 13.92
C MET A 6 -9.75 8.16 14.29
N SER A 7 -8.81 7.70 13.46
CA SER A 7 -8.00 6.51 13.76
C SER A 7 -7.11 6.74 14.98
N TRP A 8 -6.55 7.94 15.13
CA TRP A 8 -5.73 8.30 16.29
C TRP A 8 -6.57 8.39 17.56
N GLN A 9 -7.72 9.06 17.52
CA GLN A 9 -8.66 9.14 18.63
C GLN A 9 -9.20 7.76 19.05
N GLY A 10 -9.33 6.83 18.09
CA GLY A 10 -9.74 5.44 18.32
C GLY A 10 -8.59 4.48 18.64
N ASP A 11 -7.42 4.98 19.03
CA ASP A 11 -6.18 4.23 19.32
C ASP A 11 -5.60 3.42 18.14
N GLN A 12 -6.22 3.40 16.96
CA GLN A 12 -5.78 2.62 15.80
C GLN A 12 -4.47 3.13 15.17
N LEU A 13 -4.21 4.43 15.27
CA LEU A 13 -3.02 5.12 14.76
C LEU A 13 -2.26 5.73 15.93
N GLN A 14 -0.94 5.52 15.97
CA GLN A 14 -0.05 6.11 16.96
C GLN A 14 0.78 7.21 16.29
N LEU A 15 0.79 8.40 16.87
CA LEU A 15 1.60 9.52 16.37
C LEU A 15 3.04 9.41 16.87
N ASN A 16 3.95 10.13 16.20
CA ASN A 16 5.36 10.25 16.59
C ASN A 16 6.11 8.92 16.72
N GLN A 17 5.69 7.89 15.98
CA GLN A 17 6.36 6.60 15.94
C GLN A 17 7.45 6.57 14.86
N GLN A 18 8.45 5.73 15.10
CA GLN A 18 9.49 5.37 14.14
C GLN A 18 9.46 3.86 13.88
N VAL A 19 10.09 3.42 12.80
CA VAL A 19 10.26 1.98 12.56
C VAL A 19 11.20 1.35 13.58
N SER A 20 10.91 0.12 13.99
CA SER A 20 11.82 -0.70 14.79
C SER A 20 12.33 -1.87 13.97
N VAL A 21 13.63 -2.16 14.04
CA VAL A 21 14.21 -3.35 13.43
C VAL A 21 13.79 -4.57 14.23
N VAL A 22 13.11 -5.51 13.56
CA VAL A 22 12.70 -6.79 14.13
C VAL A 22 13.74 -7.86 13.81
N HIS A 23 14.27 -7.85 12.59
CA HIS A 23 15.28 -8.79 12.13
C HIS A 23 16.04 -8.20 10.94
N GLU A 24 17.34 -8.45 10.89
CA GLU A 24 18.19 -8.05 9.78
C GLU A 24 19.26 -9.13 9.51
N SER A 25 19.44 -9.50 8.24
CA SER A 25 20.49 -10.46 7.84
C SER A 25 20.78 -10.36 6.35
N GLY A 26 22.00 -10.00 5.97
CA GLY A 26 22.36 -9.76 4.57
C GLY A 26 21.33 -8.88 3.86
N GLY A 27 20.89 -9.23 2.66
CA GLY A 27 19.83 -8.52 1.93
C GLY A 27 18.41 -8.63 2.50
N ILE A 28 18.20 -9.07 3.75
CA ILE A 28 16.86 -9.20 4.36
C ILE A 28 16.70 -8.19 5.49
N LEU A 29 15.57 -7.47 5.50
CA LEU A 29 15.19 -6.50 6.53
C LEU A 29 13.72 -6.68 6.94
N SER A 30 13.44 -6.83 8.23
CA SER A 30 12.09 -6.89 8.78
C SER A 30 11.89 -5.79 9.82
N LEU A 31 10.86 -4.97 9.63
CA LEU A 31 10.58 -3.78 10.41
C LEU A 31 9.16 -3.81 10.99
N ASP A 32 9.00 -3.27 12.19
CA ASP A 32 7.70 -2.95 12.80
C ASP A 32 7.44 -1.44 12.69
N GLY A 33 6.31 -1.07 12.09
CA GLY A 33 5.88 0.31 11.97
C GLY A 33 5.24 0.88 13.23
N ASN A 34 5.07 0.08 14.30
CA ASN A 34 4.57 0.52 15.61
C ASN A 34 3.21 1.25 15.56
N ARG A 35 2.35 0.89 14.60
CA ARG A 35 1.07 1.55 14.26
C ARG A 35 1.24 3.04 13.93
N GLY A 36 2.45 3.43 13.53
CA GLY A 36 2.82 4.78 13.13
C GLY A 36 2.12 5.25 11.88
N MET A 37 2.16 6.56 11.65
CA MET A 37 1.72 7.17 10.40
C MET A 37 2.40 6.49 9.22
N GLY A 38 1.62 5.84 8.35
CA GLY A 38 2.14 5.02 7.26
C GLY A 38 3.09 5.78 6.34
N GLN A 39 2.88 7.09 6.17
CA GLN A 39 3.77 7.95 5.41
C GLN A 39 5.17 8.02 6.04
N ALA A 40 5.25 8.34 7.34
CA ALA A 40 6.53 8.52 8.02
C ALA A 40 7.29 7.20 8.19
N VAL A 41 6.60 6.14 8.62
CA VAL A 41 7.28 4.86 8.87
C VAL A 41 7.69 4.15 7.58
N THR A 42 6.93 4.31 6.50
CA THR A 42 7.30 3.70 5.21
C THR A 42 8.44 4.46 4.54
N GLU A 43 8.49 5.79 4.65
CA GLU A 43 9.62 6.59 4.19
C GLU A 43 10.94 6.13 4.85
N GLN A 44 10.91 5.93 6.17
CA GLN A 44 12.05 5.39 6.92
C GLN A 44 12.39 3.96 6.48
N ALA A 45 11.39 3.08 6.37
CA ALA A 45 11.57 1.70 5.94
C ALA A 45 12.20 1.60 4.55
N MET A 46 11.72 2.41 3.61
CA MET A 46 12.25 2.48 2.24
C MET A 46 13.68 3.01 2.23
N GLY A 47 13.99 4.04 3.03
CA GLY A 47 15.36 4.54 3.18
C GLY A 47 16.32 3.43 3.63
N MET A 48 15.95 2.70 4.69
CA MET A 48 16.75 1.57 5.17
C MET A 48 16.87 0.45 4.13
N GLY A 49 15.77 0.13 3.43
CA GLY A 49 15.76 -0.90 2.38
C GLY A 49 16.63 -0.54 1.18
N ILE A 50 16.65 0.74 0.79
CA ILE A 50 17.50 1.27 -0.29
C ILE A 50 18.98 1.17 0.09
N GLU A 51 19.38 1.62 1.29
CA GLU A 51 20.78 1.48 1.72
C GLU A 51 21.20 0.01 1.75
N ARG A 52 20.35 -0.85 2.29
CA ARG A 52 20.60 -2.30 2.33
C ARG A 52 20.78 -2.91 0.94
N ALA A 53 19.97 -2.47 -0.03
CA ALA A 53 20.09 -2.91 -1.42
C ALA A 53 21.38 -2.39 -2.07
N ARG A 54 21.88 -1.19 -1.70
CA ARG A 54 23.20 -0.72 -2.18
C ARG A 54 24.32 -1.60 -1.67
N GLU A 55 24.27 -2.01 -0.41
CA GLU A 55 25.31 -2.82 0.23
C GLU A 55 25.32 -4.27 -0.27
N HIS A 56 24.14 -4.87 -0.47
CA HIS A 56 24.00 -6.30 -0.76
C HIS A 56 23.55 -6.62 -2.20
N GLY A 57 23.33 -5.60 -3.04
CA GLY A 57 22.79 -5.72 -4.40
C GLY A 57 21.27 -5.94 -4.47
N VAL A 58 20.65 -6.46 -3.41
CA VAL A 58 19.19 -6.66 -3.29
C VAL A 58 18.74 -6.49 -1.83
N CYS A 59 17.52 -6.01 -1.64
CA CYS A 59 16.86 -6.02 -0.34
C CYS A 59 15.46 -6.62 -0.43
N VAL A 60 15.16 -7.58 0.45
CA VAL A 60 13.82 -8.07 0.75
C VAL A 60 13.37 -7.44 2.06
N LEU A 61 12.50 -6.42 1.93
CA LEU A 61 12.00 -5.64 3.04
C LEU A 61 10.58 -6.07 3.43
N GLY A 62 10.38 -6.43 4.69
CA GLY A 62 9.05 -6.58 5.29
C GLY A 62 8.76 -5.44 6.25
N LEU A 63 7.65 -4.73 6.06
CA LEU A 63 7.14 -3.73 7.01
C LEU A 63 5.78 -4.20 7.54
N ARG A 64 5.70 -4.49 8.84
CA ARG A 64 4.45 -4.89 9.50
C ARG A 64 3.92 -3.79 10.42
N ARG A 65 2.63 -3.87 10.76
CA ARG A 65 2.00 -2.98 11.75
C ARG A 65 2.21 -1.48 11.46
N SER A 66 2.25 -1.09 10.19
CA SER A 66 2.11 0.30 9.75
C SER A 66 0.62 0.69 9.73
N HIS A 67 0.29 1.96 9.95
CA HIS A 67 -1.04 2.47 9.56
C HIS A 67 -1.12 2.61 8.02
N HIS A 68 -2.12 3.30 7.48
CA HIS A 68 -2.33 3.41 6.05
C HIS A 68 -1.18 4.15 5.33
N LEU A 69 -0.53 3.45 4.40
CA LEU A 69 0.64 3.92 3.64
C LEU A 69 0.32 5.09 2.71
N GLY A 70 -0.91 5.24 2.21
CA GLY A 70 -1.23 6.17 1.14
C GLY A 70 -1.04 5.54 -0.24
N ARG A 71 -0.50 6.32 -1.19
CA ARG A 71 -0.23 5.84 -2.55
C ARG A 71 1.08 5.04 -2.56
N VAL A 72 1.02 3.76 -2.91
CA VAL A 72 2.19 2.88 -2.86
C VAL A 72 3.21 3.25 -3.94
N GLY A 73 2.77 3.78 -5.08
CA GLY A 73 3.65 4.33 -6.11
C GLY A 73 4.63 5.39 -5.62
N HIS A 74 4.34 6.09 -4.51
CA HIS A 74 5.28 7.04 -3.91
C HIS A 74 6.55 6.35 -3.38
N TRP A 75 6.39 5.16 -2.82
CA TRP A 75 7.50 4.35 -2.30
C TRP A 75 8.31 3.73 -3.45
N ALA A 76 7.63 3.35 -4.54
CA ALA A 76 8.31 2.95 -5.76
C ALA A 76 9.11 4.11 -6.37
N GLU A 77 8.57 5.33 -6.39
CA GLU A 77 9.29 6.53 -6.82
C GLU A 77 10.55 6.76 -5.97
N GLN A 78 10.46 6.63 -4.65
CA GLN A 78 11.61 6.75 -3.74
C GLN A 78 12.75 5.79 -4.11
N ALA A 79 12.43 4.53 -4.44
CA ALA A 79 13.42 3.56 -4.89
C ALA A 79 13.97 3.90 -6.30
N THR A 80 13.11 4.30 -7.23
CA THR A 80 13.56 4.66 -8.59
C THR A 80 14.42 5.92 -8.61
N ALA A 81 14.18 6.88 -7.70
CA ALA A 81 15.02 8.06 -7.51
C ALA A 81 16.43 7.68 -6.99
N ALA A 82 16.55 6.55 -6.29
CA ALA A 82 17.82 5.94 -5.91
C ALA A 82 18.45 5.06 -7.00
N GLY A 83 17.88 5.04 -8.22
CA GLY A 83 18.36 4.21 -9.33
C GLY A 83 18.01 2.74 -9.21
N MET A 84 17.01 2.37 -8.38
CA MET A 84 16.66 0.98 -8.10
C MET A 84 15.30 0.60 -8.67
N ILE A 85 15.20 -0.64 -9.13
CA ILE A 85 13.91 -1.30 -9.36
C ILE A 85 13.31 -1.66 -8.01
N SER A 86 12.00 -1.49 -7.85
CA SER A 86 11.29 -1.95 -6.65
C SER A 86 9.96 -2.61 -6.99
N ILE A 87 9.60 -3.64 -6.22
CA ILE A 87 8.34 -4.39 -6.36
C ILE A 87 7.70 -4.43 -4.97
N HIS A 88 6.42 -4.06 -4.88
CA HIS A 88 5.70 -3.92 -3.63
C HIS A 88 4.45 -4.79 -3.65
N PHE A 89 4.35 -5.67 -2.65
CA PHE A 89 3.15 -6.42 -2.34
C PHE A 89 2.57 -5.88 -1.05
N VAL A 90 1.35 -5.34 -1.12
CA VAL A 90 0.74 -4.66 0.03
C VAL A 90 -0.61 -5.29 0.34
N ASN A 91 -0.82 -5.59 1.62
CA ASN A 91 -2.11 -6.06 2.13
C ASN A 91 -2.79 -4.97 2.97
N VAL A 92 -4.12 -4.98 2.97
CA VAL A 92 -4.93 -4.06 3.80
C VAL A 92 -5.53 -4.84 4.96
N LEU A 93 -5.07 -4.56 6.18
CA LEU A 93 -5.59 -5.14 7.42
C LEU A 93 -6.75 -4.30 7.98
N SER A 94 -7.88 -4.31 7.28
CA SER A 94 -9.12 -3.65 7.69
C SER A 94 -10.34 -4.47 7.28
N LYS A 95 -11.57 -3.96 7.47
CA LYS A 95 -12.79 -4.65 7.03
C LYS A 95 -12.65 -5.07 5.56
N PRO A 96 -12.80 -6.37 5.24
CA PRO A 96 -12.77 -6.84 3.87
C PRO A 96 -13.82 -6.17 2.99
N ILE A 97 -13.46 -5.87 1.75
CA ILE A 97 -14.33 -5.21 0.77
C ILE A 97 -14.25 -5.82 -0.64
N VAL A 98 -13.38 -6.80 -0.86
CA VAL A 98 -13.20 -7.49 -2.14
C VAL A 98 -13.57 -8.95 -1.98
N ALA A 99 -14.46 -9.45 -2.85
CA ALA A 99 -14.83 -10.85 -2.91
C ALA A 99 -13.77 -11.67 -3.67
N PRO A 100 -13.52 -12.93 -3.30
CA PRO A 100 -12.75 -13.85 -4.14
C PRO A 100 -13.49 -14.10 -5.46
N HIS A 101 -12.74 -14.47 -6.51
CA HIS A 101 -13.35 -14.90 -7.76
C HIS A 101 -14.33 -16.06 -7.53
N GLY A 102 -15.55 -15.95 -8.05
CA GLY A 102 -16.63 -16.92 -7.88
C GLY A 102 -17.37 -16.85 -6.53
N GLY A 103 -16.97 -15.95 -5.62
CA GLY A 103 -17.71 -15.66 -4.39
C GLY A 103 -18.38 -14.29 -4.42
N TYR A 104 -19.28 -14.04 -3.48
CA TYR A 104 -19.99 -12.77 -3.32
C TYR A 104 -19.70 -12.05 -1.99
N ASP A 105 -19.22 -12.79 -0.99
CA ASP A 105 -18.81 -12.22 0.30
C ASP A 105 -17.41 -11.59 0.22
N ALA A 106 -17.24 -10.43 0.83
CA ALA A 106 -15.95 -9.78 0.95
C ALA A 106 -14.97 -10.55 1.85
N ARG A 107 -13.78 -10.89 1.33
CA ARG A 107 -12.72 -11.63 2.05
C ARG A 107 -11.35 -10.96 2.03
N PHE A 108 -11.10 -10.05 1.09
CA PHE A 108 -9.83 -9.33 0.97
C PHE A 108 -10.01 -7.82 1.02
N GLY A 109 -8.91 -7.10 1.28
CA GLY A 109 -8.81 -5.69 0.94
C GLY A 109 -8.48 -5.49 -0.53
N THR A 110 -8.33 -4.23 -0.95
CA THR A 110 -7.93 -3.88 -2.33
C THR A 110 -6.47 -4.16 -2.65
N ASN A 111 -5.70 -4.63 -1.66
CA ASN A 111 -4.34 -5.18 -1.71
C ASN A 111 -3.52 -4.76 -2.94
N PRO A 112 -2.96 -3.54 -2.95
CA PRO A 112 -2.32 -3.01 -4.15
C PRO A 112 -1.02 -3.75 -4.49
N PHE A 113 -0.71 -3.75 -5.79
CA PHE A 113 0.56 -4.18 -6.34
C PHE A 113 1.21 -2.99 -7.04
N THR A 114 2.51 -2.83 -6.83
CA THR A 114 3.26 -1.73 -7.42
C THR A 114 4.63 -2.19 -7.89
N ILE A 115 5.05 -1.74 -9.07
CA ILE A 115 6.43 -1.87 -9.55
C ILE A 115 6.95 -0.52 -10.05
N GLY A 116 8.16 -0.16 -9.65
CA GLY A 116 8.90 0.99 -10.15
C GLY A 116 10.17 0.54 -10.85
N VAL A 117 10.41 1.06 -12.06
CA VAL A 117 11.59 0.77 -12.88
C VAL A 117 12.22 2.10 -13.31
N PRO A 118 13.47 2.41 -12.89
CA PRO A 118 14.18 3.59 -13.36
C PRO A 118 14.58 3.40 -14.83
N LEU A 119 14.48 4.47 -15.61
CA LEU A 119 14.84 4.47 -17.04
C LEU A 119 15.97 5.48 -17.31
N PRO A 120 16.97 5.13 -18.13
CA PRO A 120 18.01 6.08 -18.50
C PRO A 120 17.44 7.31 -19.21
N ALA A 121 17.79 8.50 -18.71
CA ALA A 121 17.41 9.81 -19.28
C ALA A 121 15.90 10.02 -19.47
N GLN A 122 15.05 9.29 -18.75
CA GLN A 122 13.59 9.35 -18.86
C GLN A 122 12.94 9.26 -17.47
N PRO A 123 11.69 9.74 -17.32
CA PRO A 123 10.91 9.47 -16.12
C PRO A 123 10.81 7.96 -15.85
N PRO A 124 10.81 7.52 -14.58
CA PRO A 124 10.67 6.11 -14.25
C PRO A 124 9.31 5.57 -14.68
N LEU A 125 9.27 4.29 -15.04
CA LEU A 125 8.01 3.57 -15.19
C LEU A 125 7.50 3.19 -13.80
N VAL A 126 6.30 3.64 -13.45
CA VAL A 126 5.62 3.27 -12.20
C VAL A 126 4.25 2.69 -12.54
N LEU A 127 4.07 1.40 -12.29
CA LEU A 127 2.77 0.74 -12.34
C LEU A 127 2.26 0.59 -10.91
N ASP A 128 1.14 1.25 -10.57
CA ASP A 128 0.56 1.28 -9.23
C ASP A 128 -0.96 1.10 -9.32
N PHE A 129 -1.49 -0.03 -8.84
CA PHE A 129 -2.92 -0.32 -8.91
C PHE A 129 -3.42 -1.16 -7.73
N ALA A 130 -4.70 -0.97 -7.42
CA ALA A 130 -5.44 -1.87 -6.55
C ALA A 130 -5.77 -3.17 -7.30
N THR A 131 -5.74 -4.32 -6.62
CA THR A 131 -6.09 -5.63 -7.22
C THR A 131 -7.61 -5.84 -7.37
N SER A 132 -8.42 -4.95 -6.80
CA SER A 132 -9.87 -4.88 -7.04
C SER A 132 -10.19 -4.29 -8.42
N ALA A 133 -11.31 -4.70 -9.03
CA ALA A 133 -11.79 -4.16 -10.32
C ALA A 133 -11.88 -2.62 -10.36
N ILE A 134 -12.21 -1.99 -9.22
CA ILE A 134 -12.19 -0.54 -9.05
C ILE A 134 -11.63 -0.17 -7.68
N ALA A 135 -10.85 0.91 -7.61
CA ALA A 135 -10.39 1.44 -6.33
C ALA A 135 -11.57 1.97 -5.49
N LEU A 136 -11.61 1.64 -4.19
CA LEU A 136 -12.64 2.13 -3.26
C LEU A 136 -12.79 3.67 -3.29
N GLY A 137 -11.67 4.38 -3.48
CA GLY A 137 -11.68 5.83 -3.62
C GLY A 137 -12.53 6.31 -4.81
N LYS A 138 -12.47 5.62 -5.96
CA LYS A 138 -13.27 5.93 -7.15
C LYS A 138 -14.76 5.65 -6.91
N VAL A 139 -15.09 4.55 -6.24
CA VAL A 139 -16.47 4.24 -5.84
C VAL A 139 -17.06 5.35 -4.96
N ARG A 140 -16.30 5.81 -3.95
CA ARG A 140 -16.72 6.92 -3.08
C ARG A 140 -16.92 8.23 -3.84
N VAL A 141 -16.06 8.52 -4.82
CA VAL A 141 -16.22 9.72 -5.67
C VAL A 141 -17.48 9.61 -6.54
N ALA A 142 -17.71 8.44 -7.16
CA ALA A 142 -18.90 8.20 -7.98
C ALA A 142 -20.19 8.31 -7.15
N HIS A 143 -20.21 7.70 -5.96
CA HIS A 143 -21.29 7.80 -4.99
C HIS A 143 -21.59 9.27 -4.63
N ASN A 144 -20.57 10.05 -4.28
CA ASN A 144 -20.75 11.46 -3.91
C ASN A 144 -21.24 12.33 -5.08
N LYS A 145 -20.97 11.92 -6.31
CA LYS A 145 -21.44 12.59 -7.52
C LYS A 145 -22.82 12.08 -7.99
N GLY A 146 -23.33 11.00 -7.41
CA GLY A 146 -24.55 10.33 -7.88
C GLY A 146 -24.44 9.73 -9.28
N VAL A 147 -23.23 9.32 -9.69
CA VAL A 147 -22.99 8.73 -11.03
C VAL A 147 -22.64 7.25 -10.91
N PRO A 148 -22.98 6.42 -11.92
CA PRO A 148 -22.63 5.01 -11.89
C PRO A 148 -21.12 4.79 -12.02
N VAL A 149 -20.67 3.64 -11.55
CA VAL A 149 -19.32 3.11 -11.83
C VAL A 149 -19.36 2.21 -13.08
N PRO A 150 -18.21 1.88 -13.67
CA PRO A 150 -18.18 0.95 -14.80
C PRO A 150 -18.84 -0.39 -14.47
N PRO A 151 -19.59 -1.01 -15.40
CA PRO A 151 -20.21 -2.32 -15.19
C PRO A 151 -19.20 -3.38 -14.73
N GLY A 152 -19.65 -4.31 -13.88
CA GLY A 152 -18.81 -5.39 -13.34
C GLY A 152 -17.82 -4.94 -12.24
N SER A 153 -17.91 -3.69 -11.79
CA SER A 153 -17.03 -3.17 -10.74
C SER A 153 -17.49 -3.51 -9.32
N LEU A 154 -18.80 -3.70 -9.12
CA LEU A 154 -19.43 -3.90 -7.81
C LEU A 154 -20.43 -5.05 -7.85
N MET A 155 -20.74 -5.57 -6.66
CA MET A 155 -21.80 -6.54 -6.41
C MET A 155 -22.59 -6.12 -5.18
N ASP A 156 -23.88 -6.45 -5.16
CA ASP A 156 -24.76 -6.27 -4.00
C ASP A 156 -24.53 -7.36 -2.94
N PRO A 157 -25.21 -7.30 -1.77
CA PRO A 157 -25.09 -8.32 -0.73
C PRO A 157 -25.54 -9.74 -1.14
N ASN A 158 -26.24 -9.90 -2.25
CA ASN A 158 -26.68 -11.19 -2.80
C ASN A 158 -25.75 -11.68 -3.92
N GLY A 159 -24.71 -10.92 -4.28
CA GLY A 159 -23.77 -11.23 -5.35
C GLY A 159 -24.22 -10.80 -6.74
N HIS A 160 -25.29 -10.01 -6.88
CA HIS A 160 -25.70 -9.49 -8.17
C HIS A 160 -24.82 -8.28 -8.57
N PRO A 161 -24.31 -8.23 -9.83
CA PRO A 161 -23.61 -7.05 -10.33
C PRO A 161 -24.46 -5.78 -10.24
N THR A 162 -23.85 -4.66 -9.82
CA THR A 162 -24.52 -3.35 -9.68
C THR A 162 -23.60 -2.18 -9.99
#